data_AF-A0A932IMM5-F1
#
_entry.id   AF-A0A932IMM5-F1
#
_cell.length_a   1.000
_cell.length_b   1.000
_cell.length_c   1.000
_cell.angle_alpha   90.00
_cell.angle_beta   90.00
_cell.angle_gamma   90.00
#
_symmetry.space_group_name_H-M   'P 1'
#
loop_
_entity.id
_entity.type
_entity.pdbx_description
1 polymer ?
#
loop_
_entity_poly.entity_id
_entity_poly.type
_entity_poly.pdbx_seq_one_letter_code
_entity_poly.pdbx_strand_id
1 'polypeptide(L)'
;MNNSNVLRDEADVRMAWVNADTLYLKVQYGGGCKEHTFQLYVLNYFLKSNPPQAEVRLSHNSRFDHCEAYLTDTLRFNLSPLRMLYKQIYSSPKGIVLLNIYEPQATQVTSPHVNYSF
;
A
#
# COMPACT_ATOMS: atom_id res chain seq x y z
N MET A 1 -6.29 -9.66 13.63
CA MET A 1 -6.78 -9.93 12.26
C MET A 1 -6.04 -11.15 11.75
N ASN A 2 -6.74 -12.23 11.40
CA ASN A 2 -6.12 -13.44 10.86
C ASN A 2 -5.53 -13.12 9.48
N ASN A 3 -4.21 -13.26 9.35
CA ASN A 3 -3.42 -12.84 8.19
C ASN A 3 -3.41 -13.89 7.06
N SER A 4 -4.33 -14.85 7.08
CA SER A 4 -4.31 -16.08 6.29
C SER A 4 -4.58 -15.91 4.79
N ASN A 5 -4.96 -14.71 4.33
CA ASN A 5 -5.22 -14.42 2.90
C ASN A 5 -4.24 -13.39 2.28
N VAL A 6 -3.20 -12.96 3.00
CA VAL A 6 -2.22 -12.01 2.45
C VAL A 6 -1.14 -12.78 1.71
N LEU A 7 -1.22 -12.78 0.38
CA LEU A 7 -0.20 -13.35 -0.50
C LEU A 7 0.97 -12.38 -0.69
N ARG A 8 2.18 -12.92 -0.80
CA ARG A 8 3.43 -12.17 -0.65
C ARG A 8 4.44 -12.49 -1.74
N ASP A 9 3.96 -12.76 -2.95
CA ASP A 9 4.86 -12.98 -4.08
C ASP A 9 5.68 -11.70 -4.33
N GLU A 10 6.93 -11.87 -4.75
CA GLU A 10 7.89 -10.76 -4.81
C GLU A 10 7.40 -9.64 -5.76
N ALA A 11 7.47 -8.41 -5.27
CA ALA A 11 7.26 -7.19 -6.05
C ALA A 11 7.92 -6.02 -5.33
N ASP A 12 8.59 -5.16 -6.09
CA ASP A 12 9.25 -3.96 -5.59
C ASP A 12 8.35 -2.74 -5.81
N VAL A 13 8.25 -1.85 -4.84
CA VAL A 13 7.65 -0.52 -4.99
C VAL A 13 8.76 0.46 -5.34
N ARG A 14 8.76 0.95 -6.58
CA ARG A 14 9.75 1.91 -7.08
C ARG A 14 9.40 3.36 -6.79
N MET A 15 8.11 3.67 -6.73
CA MET A 15 7.63 5.02 -6.43
C MET A 15 6.25 4.94 -5.78
N ALA A 16 5.99 5.84 -4.84
CA ALA A 16 4.69 5.98 -4.22
C ALA A 16 4.33 7.46 -4.09
N TRP A 17 3.10 7.82 -4.42
CA TRP A 17 2.59 9.17 -4.27
C TRP A 17 1.08 9.17 -4.10
N VAL A 18 0.55 10.25 -3.53
CA VAL A 18 -0.89 10.44 -3.39
C VAL A 18 -1.31 11.63 -4.25
N ASN A 19 -2.43 11.46 -4.95
CA ASN A 19 -3.17 12.56 -5.57
C ASN A 19 -4.62 12.47 -5.10
N ALA A 20 -5.10 13.52 -4.42
CA ALA A 20 -6.37 13.53 -3.70
C ALA A 20 -6.51 12.29 -2.79
N ASP A 21 -7.53 11.45 -2.99
CA ASP A 21 -7.75 10.23 -2.22
C ASP A 21 -7.21 8.97 -2.92
N THR A 22 -6.31 9.10 -3.88
CA THR A 22 -5.76 7.93 -4.59
C THR A 22 -4.27 7.77 -4.29
N LEU A 23 -3.90 6.63 -3.72
CA LEU A 23 -2.52 6.17 -3.63
C LEU A 23 -2.14 5.53 -4.95
N TYR A 24 -1.03 5.98 -5.52
CA TYR A 24 -0.41 5.41 -6.69
C TYR A 24 0.88 4.71 -6.28
N LEU A 25 1.05 3.47 -6.71
CA LEU A 25 2.28 2.71 -6.52
C LEU A 25 2.81 2.29 -7.88
N LYS A 26 4.02 2.74 -8.24
CA LYS A 26 4.75 2.20 -9.37
C LYS A 26 5.50 0.96 -8.89
N VAL A 27 5.12 -0.20 -9.38
CA VAL A 27 5.66 -1.49 -8.95
C VAL A 27 6.45 -2.16 -10.05
N GLN A 28 7.38 -3.04 -9.66
CA GLN A 28 8.07 -3.95 -10.56
C GLN A 28 8.02 -5.38 -10.03
N TYR A 29 7.82 -6.35 -10.91
CA TYR A 29 7.68 -7.76 -10.54
C TYR A 29 7.99 -8.68 -11.73
N GLY A 30 8.38 -9.93 -11.44
CA GLY A 30 8.62 -10.98 -12.44
C GLY A 30 7.31 -11.65 -12.89
N GLY A 31 7.26 -12.17 -14.12
CA GLY A 31 6.13 -12.92 -14.67
C GLY A 31 5.78 -12.49 -16.10
N GLY A 32 4.48 -12.35 -16.38
CA GLY A 32 3.95 -11.77 -17.63
C GLY A 32 3.17 -12.72 -18.53
N CYS A 33 3.00 -13.97 -18.11
CA CYS A 33 2.18 -14.96 -18.80
C CYS A 33 0.82 -15.18 -18.13
N LYS A 34 0.66 -14.77 -16.89
CA LYS A 34 -0.58 -14.84 -16.12
C LYS A 34 -0.99 -13.47 -15.63
N GLU A 35 -2.24 -13.35 -15.20
CA GLU A 35 -2.70 -12.16 -14.48
C GLU A 35 -2.21 -12.16 -13.04
N HIS A 36 -1.57 -11.06 -12.65
CA HIS A 36 -1.14 -10.80 -11.29
C HIS A 36 -2.22 -9.99 -10.56
N THR A 37 -2.45 -10.30 -9.28
CA THR A 37 -3.41 -9.57 -8.45
C THR A 37 -2.71 -8.83 -7.32
N PHE A 38 -3.06 -7.57 -7.14
CA PHE A 38 -2.56 -6.72 -6.07
C PHE A 38 -3.68 -6.25 -5.15
N GLN A 39 -3.42 -6.26 -3.84
CA GLN A 39 -4.36 -5.77 -2.83
C GLN A 39 -3.64 -4.90 -1.81
N LEU A 40 -4.34 -3.91 -1.27
CA LEU A 40 -3.81 -3.00 -0.27
C LEU A 40 -4.52 -3.21 1.07
N TYR A 41 -3.76 -3.49 2.12
CA TYR A 41 -4.25 -3.67 3.47
C TYR A 41 -3.77 -2.52 4.35
N VAL A 42 -4.67 -1.98 5.15
CA VAL A 42 -4.36 -0.92 6.11
C VAL A 42 -4.86 -1.35 7.48
N LEU A 43 -4.05 -1.11 8.51
CA LEU A 43 -4.48 -1.35 9.87
C LEU A 43 -5.61 -0.37 10.25
N ASN A 44 -6.57 -0.84 11.03
CA ASN A 44 -7.74 -0.04 11.44
C ASN A 44 -7.43 0.92 12.61
N TYR A 45 -6.17 1.35 12.76
CA TYR A 45 -5.72 2.30 13.76
C TYR A 45 -4.50 3.08 13.24
N PHE A 46 -4.21 4.20 13.91
CA PHE A 46 -3.02 5.00 13.64
C PHE A 46 -1.98 4.81 14.74
N LEU A 47 -0.69 4.85 14.37
CA LEU A 47 0.41 4.83 15.33
C LEU A 47 0.48 6.18 16.06
N LYS A 48 0.74 6.13 17.37
CA LYS A 48 0.88 7.31 18.23
C LYS A 48 2.13 8.11 17.85
N SER A 49 1.94 9.10 16.99
CA SER A 49 2.97 9.96 16.41
C SER A 49 2.35 11.29 15.95
N ASN A 50 3.17 12.27 15.60
CA ASN A 50 2.72 13.56 15.06
C ASN A 50 3.59 13.93 13.84
N PRO A 51 3.09 13.81 12.60
CA PRO A 51 1.73 13.40 12.21
C PRO A 51 1.43 11.93 12.53
N PRO A 52 0.16 11.52 12.69
CA PRO A 52 -0.23 10.12 12.82
C PRO A 52 0.25 9.30 11.62
N GLN A 53 0.72 8.08 11.88
CA GLN A 53 1.19 7.16 10.85
C GLN A 53 0.20 6.01 10.64
N ALA A 54 0.05 5.56 9.40
CA ALA A 54 -0.72 4.37 9.02
C ALA A 54 0.21 3.35 8.35
N GLU A 55 0.13 2.10 8.80
CA GLU A 55 0.79 0.99 8.11
C GLU A 55 -0.06 0.51 6.94
N VAL A 56 0.55 0.50 5.75
CA VAL A 56 -0.06 0.12 4.49
C VAL A 56 0.76 -1.04 3.92
N ARG A 57 0.13 -2.21 3.72
CA ARG A 57 0.78 -3.41 3.21
C ARG A 57 0.25 -3.75 1.82
N LEU A 58 1.16 -3.81 0.85
CA LEU A 58 0.85 -4.34 -0.47
C LEU A 58 0.91 -5.86 -0.43
N SER A 59 -0.10 -6.52 -0.98
CA SER A 59 -0.14 -7.96 -1.23
C SER A 59 -0.06 -8.21 -2.72
N HIS A 60 0.61 -9.29 -3.09
CA HIS A 60 0.82 -9.69 -4.47
C HIS A 60 0.65 -11.20 -4.62
N ASN A 61 -0.10 -11.58 -5.66
CA ASN A 61 -0.30 -12.96 -6.09
C ASN A 61 0.03 -13.09 -7.58
N SER A 62 1.12 -13.79 -7.87
CA SER A 62 1.61 -14.13 -9.22
C SER A 62 0.86 -15.29 -9.87
N ARG A 63 0.09 -16.07 -9.08
CA ARG A 63 -0.55 -17.32 -9.52
C ARG A 63 0.45 -18.32 -10.12
N PHE A 64 1.64 -18.40 -9.52
CA PHE A 64 2.76 -19.25 -9.97
C PHE A 64 3.16 -18.94 -11.43
N ASP A 65 3.31 -17.67 -11.75
CA ASP A 65 3.85 -17.24 -13.05
C ASP A 65 5.37 -17.35 -13.03
N HIS A 66 5.91 -18.28 -13.81
CA HIS A 66 7.35 -18.54 -13.90
C HIS A 66 7.99 -17.86 -15.11
N CYS A 67 7.25 -17.02 -15.84
CA CYS A 67 7.81 -16.30 -16.97
C CYS A 67 8.86 -15.27 -16.52
N GLU A 68 9.88 -15.08 -17.35
CA GLU A 68 11.09 -14.32 -17.01
C GLU A 68 10.99 -12.84 -17.39
N ALA A 69 9.80 -12.32 -17.73
CA ALA A 69 9.66 -10.89 -18.00
C ALA A 69 9.68 -10.11 -16.69
N TYR A 70 10.27 -8.91 -16.74
CA TYR A 70 10.29 -7.98 -15.61
C TYR A 70 9.40 -6.78 -15.93
N LEU A 71 8.20 -6.77 -15.35
CA LEU A 71 7.14 -5.83 -15.67
C LEU A 71 7.21 -4.59 -14.79
N THR A 72 6.69 -3.47 -15.30
CA THR A 72 6.54 -2.22 -14.54
C THR A 72 5.12 -1.72 -14.70
N ASP A 73 4.38 -1.65 -13.60
CA ASP A 73 2.98 -1.23 -13.59
C ASP A 73 2.71 -0.09 -12.59
N THR A 74 1.61 0.62 -12.81
CA THR A 74 1.13 1.65 -11.87
C THR A 74 -0.21 1.24 -11.27
N LEU A 75 -0.18 0.85 -10.00
CA LEU A 75 -1.36 0.48 -9.23
C LEU A 75 -2.04 1.73 -8.64
N ARG A 76 -3.35 1.64 -8.42
CA ARG A 76 -4.18 2.73 -7.88
C ARG A 76 -5.09 2.20 -6.78
N PHE A 77 -5.07 2.85 -5.63
CA PHE A 77 -5.88 2.46 -4.47
C PHE A 77 -6.61 3.65 -3.86
N ASN A 78 -7.90 3.47 -3.54
CA ASN A 78 -8.72 4.48 -2.90
C ASN A 78 -8.44 4.56 -1.39
N LEU A 79 -7.97 5.71 -0.92
CA LEU A 79 -7.66 6.03 0.48
C LEU A 79 -8.82 6.68 1.25
N SER A 80 -9.95 6.97 0.61
CA SER A 80 -11.10 7.57 1.29
C SER A 80 -11.57 6.81 2.55
N PRO A 81 -11.50 5.46 2.64
CA PRO A 81 -11.81 4.76 3.89
C PRO A 81 -10.85 5.12 5.04
N LEU A 82 -9.56 5.32 4.75
CA LEU A 82 -8.56 5.72 5.74
C LEU A 82 -8.81 7.16 6.23
N ARG A 83 -9.19 8.06 5.32
CA ARG A 83 -9.64 9.41 5.70
C ARG A 83 -10.87 9.38 6.59
N MET A 84 -11.86 8.54 6.28
CA MET A 84 -13.06 8.39 7.12
C MET A 84 -12.70 7.90 8.51
N LEU A 85 -11.81 6.93 8.62
CA LEU A 85 -11.28 6.44 9.90
C LEU A 85 -10.57 7.56 10.68
N TYR A 86 -9.75 8.39 10.02
CA TYR A 86 -9.10 9.55 10.63
C TYR A 86 -10.14 10.52 11.23
N LYS A 87 -11.16 10.88 10.44
CA LYS A 87 -12.24 11.78 10.88
C LYS A 87 -12.96 11.23 12.11
N GLN A 88 -13.20 9.92 12.14
CA GLN A 88 -13.86 9.25 13.26
C GLN A 88 -13.01 9.27 14.54
N ILE A 89 -11.70 9.06 14.43
CA ILE A 89 -10.79 8.98 15.59
C ILE A 89 -10.42 10.37 16.12
N TYR A 90 -10.13 11.33 15.23
CA TYR A 90 -9.60 12.64 15.62
C TYR A 90 -10.65 13.77 15.57
N SER A 91 -11.88 13.49 15.14
CA SER A 91 -12.96 14.48 15.00
C SER A 91 -12.59 15.71 14.15
N SER A 92 -11.61 15.57 13.24
CA SER A 92 -11.15 16.64 12.36
C SER A 92 -11.43 16.30 10.89
N PRO A 93 -12.01 17.22 10.10
CA PRO A 93 -12.29 16.99 8.69
C PRO A 93 -11.05 17.05 7.81
N LYS A 94 -9.95 17.64 8.32
CA LYS A 94 -8.68 17.81 7.64
C LYS A 94 -7.53 17.22 8.46
N GLY A 95 -6.49 16.75 7.79
CA GLY A 95 -5.34 16.17 8.47
C GLY A 95 -4.22 15.76 7.52
N ILE A 96 -3.10 15.39 8.12
CA ILE A 96 -1.97 14.75 7.43
C ILE A 96 -1.76 13.39 8.09
N VAL A 97 -1.72 12.34 7.28
CA VAL A 97 -1.33 10.99 7.69
C VAL A 97 -0.07 10.61 6.94
N LEU A 98 0.92 10.10 7.65
CA LEU A 98 2.12 9.52 7.06
C LEU A 98 1.84 8.05 6.71
N LEU A 99 1.95 7.69 5.44
CA LEU A 99 1.77 6.31 4.98
C LEU A 99 3.12 5.57 5.01
N ASN A 100 3.19 4.52 5.83
CA ASN A 100 4.31 3.59 5.90
C ASN A 100 4.00 2.40 5.00
N ILE A 101 4.58 2.37 3.81
CA ILE A 101 4.29 1.36 2.78
C ILE A 101 5.26 0.19 2.95
N TYR A 102 4.70 -1.02 3.07
CA TYR A 102 5.42 -2.28 3.08
C TYR A 102 5.15 -3.01 1.76
N GLU A 103 6.22 -3.37 1.06
CA GLU A 103 6.19 -4.30 -0.06
C GLU A 103 5.74 -5.70 0.41
N PRO A 104 5.30 -6.59 -0.50
CA PRO A 104 4.73 -7.89 -0.14
C PRO A 104 5.63 -8.75 0.76
N GLN A 105 6.94 -8.74 0.53
CA GLN A 105 7.91 -9.50 1.33
C GLN A 105 8.66 -8.67 2.38
N ALA A 106 8.43 -7.36 2.43
CA ALA A 106 9.22 -6.49 3.29
C ALA A 106 8.84 -6.63 4.77
N THR A 107 9.86 -6.86 5.59
CA THR A 107 9.78 -6.83 7.06
C THR A 107 10.03 -5.43 7.62
N GLN A 108 10.53 -4.51 6.79
CA GLN A 108 10.81 -3.12 7.11
C GLN A 108 10.14 -2.20 6.08
N VAL A 109 9.99 -0.93 6.42
CA VAL A 109 9.51 0.07 5.46
C VAL A 109 10.64 0.31 4.44
N THR A 110 10.39 0.02 3.17
CA THR A 110 11.40 0.08 2.09
C THR A 110 11.23 1.28 1.17
N SER A 111 10.11 2.00 1.29
CA SER A 111 9.75 3.14 0.43
C SER A 111 9.67 4.46 1.21
N PRO A 112 9.84 5.62 0.55
CA PRO A 112 9.69 6.91 1.22
C PRO A 112 8.30 7.04 1.85
N HIS A 113 8.23 7.61 3.05
CA HIS A 113 6.97 7.95 3.68
C HIS A 113 6.16 8.86 2.75
N VAL A 114 4.90 8.51 2.51
CA VAL A 114 4.03 9.32 1.65
C VAL A 114 3.10 10.13 2.52
N ASN A 115 3.12 11.46 2.34
CA ASN A 115 2.19 12.35 3.00
C ASN A 115 0.81 12.25 2.32
N TYR A 116 -0.20 11.86 3.08
CA TYR A 116 -1.59 11.93 2.66
C TYR A 116 -2.28 13.08 3.37
N SER A 117 -2.59 14.13 2.62
CA SER A 117 -3.26 15.34 3.10
C SER A 117 -4.69 15.38 2.58
N PHE A 118 -5.65 15.76 3.43
CA PHE A 118 -7.06 15.92 3.09
C PHE A 118 -7.75 16.93 4.00
#